data_AF-A0A7R9WJU4-F1
#
_entry.id   AF-A0A7R9WJU4-F1
#
_cell.length_a   1.000
_cell.length_b   1.000
_cell.length_c   1.000
_cell.angle_alpha   90.00
_cell.angle_beta   90.00
_cell.angle_gamma   90.00
#
_symmetry.space_group_name_H-M   'P 1'
#
loop_
_entity.id
_entity.type
_entity.pdbx_description
1 polymer ?
#
loop_
_entity_poly.entity_id
_entity_poly.type
_entity_poly.pdbx_seq_one_letter_code
_entity_poly.pdbx_strand_id
1 'polypeptide(L)'
;PDPVYFHLRIGRLLLKWSSTEETDCNLFVMVDQLHRGACLLNDRNEKIKLAHLCLMAGMKASIKSAFLPSSAYYQAGIGLLSSGEWDSHRELCLELYNSSLETEYILGDFDAMMTHIDEVLNRGGTIEEKIRAYRTLVQSLAAQGHVPRAIETALAVLGQLGESIPMSVTPAQVKLELEATQQMLQ
;
A
#
# COMPACT_ATOMS: atom_id res chain seq x y z
N PRO A 1 -19.58 -19.98 26.27
CA PRO A 1 -19.63 -19.02 25.15
C PRO A 1 -18.24 -18.81 24.55
N ASP A 2 -18.17 -18.74 23.22
CA ASP A 2 -16.92 -18.73 22.44
C ASP A 2 -16.16 -17.38 22.60
N PRO A 3 -14.86 -17.37 22.97
CA PRO A 3 -14.03 -16.17 23.03
C PRO A 3 -14.09 -15.29 21.77
N VAL A 4 -14.18 -15.90 20.58
CA VAL A 4 -14.22 -15.19 19.29
C VAL A 4 -15.49 -14.33 19.16
N TYR A 5 -16.63 -14.85 19.62
CA TYR A 5 -17.90 -14.12 19.63
C TYR A 5 -17.82 -12.87 20.51
N PHE A 6 -17.17 -12.96 21.67
CA PHE A 6 -17.01 -11.81 22.56
C PHE A 6 -16.13 -10.73 21.94
N HIS A 7 -15.02 -11.10 21.29
CA HIS A 7 -14.17 -10.16 20.56
C HIS A 7 -14.97 -9.37 19.52
N LEU A 8 -15.74 -10.07 18.68
CA LEU A 8 -16.58 -9.41 17.68
C LEU A 8 -17.63 -8.48 18.32
N ARG A 9 -18.29 -8.94 19.39
CA ARG A 9 -19.31 -8.16 20.08
C ARG A 9 -18.73 -6.89 20.71
N ILE A 10 -17.56 -6.98 21.35
CA ILE A 10 -16.87 -5.82 21.94
C ILE A 10 -16.47 -4.85 20.84
N GLY A 11 -15.84 -5.34 19.77
CA GLY A 11 -15.44 -4.51 18.63
C GLY A 11 -16.61 -3.74 18.01
N ARG A 12 -17.77 -4.39 17.81
CA ARG A 12 -19.00 -3.74 17.32
C ARG A 12 -19.54 -2.68 18.28
N LEU A 13 -19.46 -2.93 19.59
CA LEU A 13 -19.90 -1.95 20.60
C LEU A 13 -18.99 -0.72 20.62
N LEU A 14 -17.67 -0.92 20.53
CA LEU A 14 -16.70 0.16 20.40
C LEU A 14 -16.96 0.98 19.14
N LEU A 15 -17.16 0.33 17.99
CA LEU A 15 -17.48 1.01 16.72
C LEU A 15 -18.80 1.78 16.76
N LYS A 16 -19.76 1.35 17.57
CA LYS A 16 -21.04 2.07 17.71
C LYS A 16 -20.90 3.32 18.58
N TRP A 17 -19.95 3.33 19.50
CA TRP A 17 -19.75 4.40 20.48
C TRP A 17 -18.58 5.32 20.14
N SER A 18 -17.88 5.04 19.05
CA SER A 18 -16.87 5.94 18.52
C SER A 18 -17.49 7.27 18.11
N SER A 19 -16.83 8.36 18.50
CA SER A 19 -17.16 9.71 18.05
C SER A 19 -16.23 10.11 16.89
N THR A 20 -16.52 11.24 16.27
CA THR A 20 -15.67 11.82 15.21
C THR A 20 -14.27 12.25 15.71
N GLU A 21 -14.06 12.36 17.02
CA GLU A 21 -12.79 12.73 17.66
C GLU A 21 -12.07 11.52 18.28
N GLU A 22 -12.13 10.37 17.60
CA GLU A 22 -11.61 9.14 18.15
C GLU A 22 -10.07 9.12 18.25
N THR A 23 -9.57 8.75 19.43
CA THR A 23 -8.13 8.60 19.68
C THR A 23 -7.57 7.37 18.98
N ASP A 24 -6.28 7.41 18.65
CA ASP A 24 -5.57 6.27 18.05
C ASP A 24 -5.65 5.00 18.91
N CYS A 25 -5.59 5.14 20.24
CA CYS A 25 -5.69 4.01 21.16
C CYS A 25 -7.04 3.29 21.04
N ASN A 26 -8.13 4.06 20.90
CA ASN A 26 -9.47 3.48 20.72
C ASN A 26 -9.59 2.77 19.37
N LEU A 27 -9.02 3.36 18.31
CA LEU A 27 -8.97 2.74 16.98
C LEU A 27 -8.26 1.37 17.03
N PHE A 28 -7.07 1.31 17.63
CA PHE A 28 -6.30 0.06 17.71
C PHE A 28 -7.05 -1.02 18.49
N VAL A 29 -7.58 -0.69 19.68
CA VAL A 29 -8.35 -1.64 20.48
C VAL A 29 -9.57 -2.12 19.71
N MET A 30 -10.30 -1.22 19.04
CA MET A 30 -11.47 -1.58 18.25
C MET A 30 -11.11 -2.54 17.10
N VAL A 31 -10.08 -2.21 16.32
CA VAL A 31 -9.62 -3.03 15.19
C VAL A 31 -9.16 -4.40 15.67
N ASP A 32 -8.40 -4.47 16.75
CA ASP A 32 -7.92 -5.74 17.33
C ASP A 32 -9.09 -6.65 17.76
N GLN A 33 -10.11 -6.08 18.40
CA GLN A 33 -11.30 -6.83 18.83
C GLN A 33 -12.12 -7.32 17.63
N LEU A 34 -12.34 -6.46 16.64
CA LEU A 34 -13.06 -6.83 15.41
C LEU A 34 -12.29 -7.90 14.62
N HIS A 35 -10.98 -7.75 14.46
CA HIS A 35 -10.14 -8.67 13.71
C HIS A 35 -10.09 -10.07 14.35
N ARG A 36 -9.96 -10.16 15.68
CA ARG A 36 -10.03 -11.45 16.40
C ARG A 36 -11.37 -12.17 16.25
N GLY A 37 -12.43 -11.41 15.99
CA GLY A 37 -13.77 -11.91 15.71
C GLY A 37 -14.09 -12.08 14.22
N ALA A 38 -13.16 -11.77 13.31
CA ALA A 38 -13.46 -11.58 11.89
C ALA A 38 -13.90 -12.85 11.17
N CYS A 39 -13.55 -14.04 11.67
CA CYS A 39 -14.00 -15.30 11.09
C CYS A 39 -15.53 -15.52 11.22
N LEU A 40 -16.20 -14.77 12.11
CA LEU A 40 -17.65 -14.78 12.25
C LEU A 40 -18.35 -13.72 11.37
N LEU A 41 -17.59 -12.91 10.62
CA LEU A 41 -18.13 -11.92 9.69
C LEU A 41 -18.62 -12.61 8.40
N ASN A 42 -19.93 -12.56 8.18
CA ASN A 42 -20.56 -13.03 6.94
C ASN A 42 -21.06 -11.89 6.05
N ASP A 43 -21.29 -10.71 6.62
CA ASP A 43 -21.74 -9.55 5.86
C ASP A 43 -20.57 -8.89 5.12
N ARG A 44 -20.72 -8.72 3.81
CA ARG A 44 -19.72 -8.12 2.95
C ARG A 44 -19.41 -6.68 3.37
N ASN A 45 -20.42 -5.87 3.64
CA ASN A 45 -20.24 -4.47 4.00
C ASN A 45 -19.50 -4.31 5.33
N GLU A 46 -19.76 -5.20 6.29
CA GLU A 46 -19.04 -5.24 7.55
C GLU A 46 -17.55 -5.58 7.38
N LYS A 47 -17.21 -6.52 6.49
CA LYS A 47 -15.81 -6.81 6.13
C LYS A 47 -15.10 -5.61 5.52
N ILE A 48 -15.76 -4.91 4.59
CA ILE A 48 -15.22 -3.70 3.97
C ILE A 48 -15.00 -2.59 5.00
N LYS A 49 -15.96 -2.38 5.91
CA LYS A 49 -15.79 -1.42 7.01
C LYS A 49 -14.59 -1.75 7.87
N LEU A 50 -14.41 -3.01 8.23
CA LEU A 50 -13.23 -3.43 8.99
C LEU A 50 -11.94 -3.26 8.19
N ALA A 51 -11.93 -3.55 6.89
CA ALA A 51 -10.78 -3.32 6.03
C ALA A 51 -10.37 -1.83 5.97
N HIS A 52 -11.33 -0.90 5.93
CA HIS A 52 -11.04 0.53 6.07
C HIS A 52 -10.45 0.89 7.44
N LEU A 53 -10.99 0.34 8.53
CA LEU A 53 -10.44 0.58 9.87
C LEU A 53 -9.02 0.01 10.01
N CYS A 54 -8.74 -1.15 9.41
CA CYS A 54 -7.41 -1.74 9.30
C CYS A 54 -6.45 -0.81 8.53
N LEU A 55 -6.86 -0.28 7.38
CA LEU A 55 -6.07 0.71 6.63
C LEU A 55 -5.74 1.92 7.50
N MET A 56 -6.73 2.51 8.17
CA MET A 56 -6.52 3.65 9.05
C MET A 56 -5.58 3.33 10.21
N ALA A 57 -5.73 2.17 10.85
CA ALA A 57 -4.86 1.73 11.93
C ALA A 57 -3.42 1.55 11.46
N GLY A 58 -3.21 0.91 10.31
CA GLY A 58 -1.89 0.77 9.70
C GLY A 58 -1.26 2.13 9.42
N MET A 59 -1.98 3.06 8.79
CA MET A 59 -1.46 4.40 8.48
C MET A 59 -1.03 5.16 9.75
N LYS A 60 -1.85 5.11 10.80
CA LYS A 60 -1.52 5.75 12.08
C LYS A 60 -0.34 5.09 12.79
N ALA A 61 -0.21 3.77 12.68
CA ALA A 61 0.95 3.05 13.19
C ALA A 61 2.23 3.42 12.42
N SER A 62 2.18 3.50 11.09
CA SER A 62 3.31 3.92 10.24
C SER A 62 3.77 5.34 10.55
N ILE A 63 2.85 6.30 10.77
CA ILE A 63 3.21 7.68 11.17
C ILE A 63 4.03 7.71 12.47
N LYS A 64 3.79 6.74 13.36
CA LYS A 64 4.52 6.56 14.63
C LYS A 64 5.75 5.66 14.50
N SER A 65 6.15 5.33 13.27
CA SER A 65 7.22 4.38 12.95
C SER A 65 7.02 2.97 13.55
N ALA A 66 5.78 2.60 13.87
CA ALA A 66 5.42 1.27 14.35
C ALA A 66 5.12 0.34 13.16
N PHE A 67 6.15 0.04 12.37
CA PHE A 67 6.00 -0.66 11.08
C PHE A 67 5.54 -2.12 11.21
N LEU A 68 5.97 -2.86 12.25
CA LEU A 68 5.49 -4.22 12.50
C LEU A 68 3.97 -4.28 12.77
N PRO A 69 3.41 -3.47 13.70
CA PRO A 69 1.96 -3.34 13.84
C PRO A 69 1.27 -2.85 12.57
N SER A 70 1.89 -1.92 11.84
CA SER A 70 1.33 -1.39 10.60
C SER A 70 1.12 -2.47 9.55
N SER A 71 2.16 -3.28 9.28
CA SER A 71 2.08 -4.45 8.41
C SER A 71 0.95 -5.40 8.83
N ALA A 72 0.86 -5.73 10.12
CA ALA A 72 -0.19 -6.62 10.63
C ALA A 72 -1.61 -6.07 10.36
N TYR A 73 -1.83 -4.76 10.51
CA TYR A 73 -3.12 -4.15 10.18
C TYR A 73 -3.42 -4.15 8.69
N TYR A 74 -2.45 -3.85 7.83
CA TYR A 74 -2.67 -3.91 6.38
C TYR A 74 -2.97 -5.33 5.91
N GLN A 75 -2.23 -6.33 6.39
CA GLN A 75 -2.48 -7.74 6.09
C GLN A 75 -3.86 -8.19 6.60
N ALA A 76 -4.27 -7.76 7.79
CA ALA A 76 -5.61 -7.99 8.31
C ALA A 76 -6.70 -7.38 7.40
N GLY A 77 -6.47 -6.17 6.89
CA GLY A 77 -7.36 -5.51 5.94
C GLY A 77 -7.44 -6.26 4.61
N ILE A 78 -6.29 -6.66 4.05
CA ILE A 78 -6.20 -7.43 2.81
C ILE A 78 -6.92 -8.77 2.93
N GLY A 79 -6.76 -9.48 4.05
CA GLY A 79 -7.41 -10.77 4.30
C GLY A 79 -8.95 -10.72 4.39
N LEU A 80 -9.54 -9.53 4.47
CA LEU A 80 -10.99 -9.32 4.47
C LEU A 80 -11.57 -9.10 3.06
N LEU A 81 -10.71 -8.79 2.09
CA LEU A 81 -11.09 -8.53 0.71
C LEU A 81 -11.15 -9.84 -0.09
N SER A 82 -12.14 -9.95 -0.97
CA SER A 82 -12.18 -10.98 -2.01
C SER A 82 -11.75 -10.37 -3.36
N SER A 83 -11.68 -11.20 -4.40
CA SER A 83 -11.28 -10.71 -5.73
C SER A 83 -12.25 -9.67 -6.31
N GLY A 84 -13.54 -9.73 -5.96
CA GLY A 84 -14.56 -8.77 -6.45
C GLY A 84 -14.46 -7.37 -5.86
N GLU A 85 -13.65 -7.17 -4.81
CA GLU A 85 -13.42 -5.87 -4.20
C GLU A 85 -12.55 -4.97 -5.07
N TRP A 86 -11.68 -5.51 -5.92
CA TRP A 86 -10.89 -4.71 -6.86
C TRP A 86 -11.76 -3.90 -7.84
N ASP A 87 -12.92 -4.44 -8.22
CA ASP A 87 -13.85 -3.76 -9.13
C ASP A 87 -14.73 -2.74 -8.42
N SER A 88 -15.12 -3.04 -7.17
CA SER A 88 -16.14 -2.27 -6.43
C SER A 88 -15.56 -1.30 -5.40
N HIS A 89 -14.33 -1.53 -4.94
CA HIS A 89 -13.62 -0.79 -3.90
C HIS A 89 -12.13 -0.62 -4.28
N ARG A 90 -11.87 -0.30 -5.55
CA ARG A 90 -10.53 -0.15 -6.16
C ARG A 90 -9.57 0.66 -5.29
N GLU A 91 -10.00 1.83 -4.81
CA GLU A 91 -9.18 2.74 -4.01
C GLU A 91 -8.73 2.09 -2.70
N LEU A 92 -9.64 1.41 -1.99
CA LEU A 92 -9.31 0.68 -0.77
C LEU A 92 -8.30 -0.44 -1.04
N CYS A 93 -8.49 -1.21 -2.12
CA CYS A 93 -7.55 -2.26 -2.51
C CYS A 93 -6.17 -1.67 -2.81
N LEU A 94 -6.10 -0.66 -3.67
CA LEU A 94 -4.85 0.00 -4.02
C LEU A 94 -4.15 0.56 -2.78
N GLU A 95 -4.85 1.23 -1.88
CA GLU A 95 -4.24 1.79 -0.67
C GLU A 95 -3.76 0.73 0.31
N LEU A 96 -4.50 -0.36 0.52
CA LEU A 96 -4.08 -1.46 1.38
C LEU A 96 -2.84 -2.17 0.83
N TYR A 97 -2.85 -2.55 -0.44
CA TYR A 97 -1.73 -3.26 -1.05
C TYR A 97 -0.50 -2.37 -1.19
N ASN A 98 -0.64 -1.10 -1.61
CA ASN A 98 0.49 -0.19 -1.71
C ASN A 98 1.08 0.16 -0.34
N SER A 99 0.24 0.40 0.68
CA SER A 99 0.74 0.66 2.03
C SER A 99 1.40 -0.57 2.65
N SER A 100 0.89 -1.78 2.35
CA SER A 100 1.51 -3.05 2.73
C SER A 100 2.90 -3.20 2.10
N LEU A 101 3.02 -3.16 0.76
CA LEU A 101 4.31 -3.34 0.08
C LEU A 101 5.35 -2.28 0.48
N GLU A 102 4.94 -1.03 0.71
CA GLU A 102 5.86 0.03 1.16
C GLU A 102 6.36 -0.25 2.58
N THR A 103 5.50 -0.82 3.44
CA THR A 103 5.86 -1.21 4.81
C THR A 103 6.75 -2.45 4.84
N GLU A 104 6.46 -3.45 4.02
CA GLU A 104 7.29 -4.67 3.93
C GLU A 104 8.68 -4.37 3.36
N TYR A 105 8.77 -3.44 2.40
CA TYR A 105 10.07 -2.92 1.94
C TYR A 105 10.89 -2.33 3.11
N ILE A 106 10.26 -1.53 3.99
CA ILE A 106 10.93 -0.93 5.15
C ILE A 106 11.37 -2.01 6.16
N LEU A 107 10.53 -3.04 6.34
CA LEU A 107 10.83 -4.17 7.23
C LEU A 107 11.85 -5.15 6.63
N GLY A 108 12.16 -5.04 5.34
CA GLY A 108 13.05 -5.95 4.61
C GLY A 108 12.41 -7.29 4.23
N ASP A 109 11.07 -7.41 4.33
CA ASP A 109 10.33 -8.58 3.86
C ASP A 109 10.07 -8.46 2.35
N PHE A 110 11.09 -8.76 1.57
CA PHE A 110 11.03 -8.64 0.12
C PHE A 110 10.08 -9.66 -0.53
N ASP A 111 9.84 -10.81 0.10
CA ASP A 111 8.94 -11.85 -0.43
C ASP A 111 7.48 -11.41 -0.34
N ALA A 112 7.05 -10.89 0.82
CA ALA A 112 5.73 -10.32 1.00
C ALA A 112 5.54 -9.07 0.13
N MET A 113 6.55 -8.20 0.08
CA MET A 113 6.57 -7.01 -0.79
C MET A 113 6.34 -7.38 -2.26
N MET A 114 7.07 -8.37 -2.79
CA MET A 114 6.93 -8.81 -4.18
C MET A 114 5.55 -9.39 -4.47
N THR A 115 4.98 -10.17 -3.55
CA THR A 115 3.62 -10.70 -3.68
C THR A 115 2.59 -9.58 -3.83
N HIS A 116 2.73 -8.51 -3.05
CA HIS A 116 1.84 -7.35 -3.13
C HIS A 116 2.08 -6.49 -4.37
N ILE A 117 3.33 -6.35 -4.82
CA ILE A 117 3.66 -5.70 -6.09
C ILE A 117 2.96 -6.42 -7.24
N ASP A 118 3.06 -7.74 -7.30
CA ASP A 118 2.44 -8.53 -8.37
C ASP A 118 0.92 -8.37 -8.40
N GLU A 119 0.25 -8.34 -7.24
CA GLU A 119 -1.19 -8.10 -7.20
C GLU A 119 -1.55 -6.71 -7.75
N VAL A 120 -0.84 -5.64 -7.35
CA VAL A 120 -1.09 -4.27 -7.84
C VAL A 120 -0.80 -4.16 -9.34
N LEU A 121 0.30 -4.75 -9.82
CA LEU A 121 0.67 -4.68 -11.23
C LEU A 121 -0.27 -5.48 -12.14
N ASN A 122 -0.83 -6.59 -11.65
CA ASN A 122 -1.80 -7.41 -12.38
C ASN A 122 -3.21 -6.81 -12.37
N ARG A 123 -3.62 -6.20 -11.26
CA ARG A 123 -4.99 -5.68 -11.07
C ARG A 123 -5.15 -4.21 -11.46
N GLY A 124 -4.09 -3.42 -11.36
CA GLY A 124 -4.09 -2.01 -11.76
C GLY A 124 -4.45 -1.87 -13.25
N GLY A 125 -5.37 -0.98 -13.55
CA GLY A 125 -5.82 -0.70 -14.92
C GLY A 125 -4.96 0.34 -15.62
N THR A 126 -4.37 1.28 -14.87
CA THR A 126 -3.57 2.39 -15.43
C THR A 126 -2.16 2.47 -14.85
N ILE A 127 -1.31 3.28 -15.47
CA ILE A 127 0.07 3.49 -14.99
C ILE A 127 0.08 4.25 -13.66
N GLU A 128 -0.86 5.17 -13.46
CA GLU A 128 -1.02 5.95 -12.22
C GLU A 128 -1.34 5.03 -11.04
N GLU A 129 -2.17 4.00 -11.25
CA GLU A 129 -2.49 3.02 -10.21
C GLU A 129 -1.29 2.12 -9.86
N LYS A 130 -0.38 1.92 -10.81
CA LYS A 130 0.80 1.05 -10.65
C LYS A 130 2.05 1.78 -10.18
N ILE A 131 2.06 3.12 -10.23
CA ILE A 131 3.29 3.90 -10.05
C ILE A 131 3.93 3.71 -8.67
N ARG A 132 3.11 3.58 -7.62
CA ARG A 132 3.58 3.32 -6.25
C ARG A 132 4.29 1.97 -6.15
N ALA A 133 3.68 0.91 -6.71
CA ALA A 133 4.29 -0.43 -6.75
C ALA A 133 5.61 -0.43 -7.55
N TYR A 134 5.64 0.19 -8.73
CA TYR A 134 6.87 0.31 -9.51
C TYR A 134 7.97 1.09 -8.78
N ARG A 135 7.61 2.19 -8.11
CA ARG A 135 8.57 2.98 -7.32
C ARG A 135 9.21 2.12 -6.23
N THR A 136 8.40 1.37 -5.47
CA THR A 136 8.91 0.48 -4.42
C THR A 136 9.76 -0.65 -5.02
N LEU A 137 9.35 -1.22 -6.16
CA LEU A 137 10.14 -2.23 -6.88
C LEU A 137 11.53 -1.69 -7.25
N VAL A 138 11.60 -0.51 -7.86
CA VAL A 138 12.86 0.14 -8.24
C VAL A 138 13.74 0.40 -7.02
N GLN A 139 13.16 0.93 -5.93
CA GLN A 139 13.88 1.16 -4.67
C GLN A 139 14.43 -0.14 -4.08
N SER A 140 13.63 -1.20 -4.07
CA SER A 140 14.03 -2.52 -3.57
C SER A 140 15.16 -3.15 -4.37
N LEU A 141 15.11 -3.04 -5.71
CA LEU A 141 16.17 -3.53 -6.60
C LEU A 141 17.48 -2.78 -6.34
N ALA A 142 17.42 -1.46 -6.19
CA ALA A 142 18.60 -0.65 -5.87
C ALA A 142 19.18 -1.02 -4.50
N ALA A 143 18.33 -1.15 -3.47
CA ALA A 143 18.75 -1.54 -2.12
C ALA A 143 19.41 -2.93 -2.07
N GLN A 144 18.98 -3.86 -2.93
CA GLN A 144 19.55 -5.20 -3.07
C GLN A 144 20.76 -5.26 -4.01
N GLY A 145 21.24 -4.13 -4.52
CA GLY A 145 22.41 -4.06 -5.42
C GLY A 145 22.12 -4.41 -6.88
N HIS A 146 20.86 -4.65 -7.25
CA HIS A 146 20.41 -4.89 -8.63
C HIS A 146 20.19 -3.58 -9.40
N VAL A 147 21.14 -2.64 -9.29
CA VAL A 147 21.05 -1.29 -9.85
C VAL A 147 20.75 -1.28 -11.36
N PRO A 148 21.36 -2.13 -12.22
CA PRO A 148 21.01 -2.15 -13.64
C PRO A 148 19.53 -2.45 -13.90
N ARG A 149 18.96 -3.46 -13.22
CA ARG A 149 17.52 -3.78 -13.31
C ARG A 149 16.64 -2.65 -12.76
N ALA A 150 17.08 -1.97 -11.70
CA ALA A 150 16.35 -0.82 -11.16
C ALA A 150 16.23 0.30 -12.20
N ILE A 151 17.34 0.62 -12.90
CA ILE A 151 17.37 1.64 -13.96
C ILE A 151 16.50 1.21 -15.14
N GLU A 152 16.67 -0.01 -15.64
CA GLU A 152 15.85 -0.54 -16.75
C GLU A 152 14.35 -0.46 -16.44
N THR A 153 13.96 -0.86 -15.23
CA THR A 153 12.57 -0.81 -14.77
C THR A 153 12.06 0.64 -14.70
N ALA A 154 12.85 1.56 -14.13
CA ALA A 154 12.48 2.96 -14.02
C ALA A 154 12.29 3.62 -15.40
N LEU A 155 13.20 3.38 -16.35
CA LEU A 155 13.11 3.90 -17.71
C LEU A 155 11.89 3.34 -18.46
N ALA A 156 11.60 2.05 -18.31
CA ALA A 156 10.42 1.44 -18.92
C ALA A 156 9.10 2.04 -18.39
N VAL A 157 9.07 2.39 -17.10
CA VAL A 157 7.91 3.05 -16.47
C VAL A 157 7.80 4.52 -16.92
N LEU A 158 8.92 5.25 -16.99
CA LEU A 158 8.94 6.62 -17.53
C LEU A 158 8.46 6.67 -18.98
N GLY A 159 8.86 5.72 -19.81
CA GLY A 159 8.37 5.61 -21.19
C GLY A 159 6.86 5.42 -21.27
N GLN A 160 6.24 4.69 -20.34
CA GLN A 160 4.78 4.56 -20.24
C GLN A 160 4.09 5.85 -19.80
N LEU A 161 4.81 6.74 -19.10
CA LEU A 161 4.35 8.08 -18.73
C LEU A 161 4.62 9.13 -19.84
N GLY A 162 5.19 8.72 -20.98
CA GLY A 162 5.55 9.61 -22.08
C GLY A 162 6.94 10.24 -21.97
N GLU A 163 7.71 9.89 -20.95
CA GLU A 163 9.05 10.42 -20.70
C GLU A 163 10.12 9.45 -21.24
N SER A 164 10.75 9.83 -22.35
CA SER A 164 11.80 9.01 -22.99
C SER A 164 13.18 9.46 -22.55
N ILE A 165 13.76 8.77 -21.56
CA ILE A 165 15.14 9.00 -21.13
C ILE A 165 16.06 7.91 -21.74
N PRO A 166 17.14 8.28 -22.46
CA PRO A 166 18.05 7.32 -23.04
C PRO A 166 18.89 6.61 -21.96
N MET A 167 19.04 5.29 -22.09
CA MET A 167 19.82 4.43 -21.16
C MET A 167 21.31 4.82 -21.09
N SER A 168 21.84 5.38 -22.18
CA SER A 168 23.22 5.90 -22.24
C SER A 168 23.19 7.34 -22.71
N VAL A 169 23.76 8.23 -21.89
CA VAL A 169 23.93 9.65 -22.24
C VAL A 169 25.41 9.98 -22.40
N THR A 170 25.72 10.79 -23.40
CA THR A 170 27.03 11.42 -23.56
C THR A 170 27.05 12.79 -22.88
N PRO A 171 28.22 13.30 -22.43
CA PRO A 171 28.31 14.65 -21.87
C PRO A 171 27.78 15.75 -22.80
N ALA A 172 27.88 15.55 -24.11
CA ALA A 172 27.34 16.48 -25.11
C ALA A 172 25.80 16.50 -25.12
N GLN A 173 25.15 15.33 -25.02
CA GLN A 173 23.69 15.25 -24.91
C GLN A 173 23.18 15.89 -23.61
N VAL A 174 23.89 15.64 -22.49
CA VAL A 174 23.55 16.27 -21.19
C VAL A 174 23.61 17.79 -21.28
N LYS A 175 24.66 18.33 -21.93
CA LYS A 175 24.81 19.77 -22.13
C LYS A 175 23.68 20.36 -22.98
N LEU A 176 23.32 19.71 -24.08
CA LEU A 176 22.22 20.14 -24.96
C LEU A 176 20.87 20.20 -24.22
N GLU A 177 20.54 19.17 -23.43
CA GLU A 177 19.30 19.12 -22.65
C GLU A 177 19.27 20.19 -21.54
N LEU A 178 20.42 20.46 -20.88
CA LEU A 178 20.56 21.53 -19.91
C LEU A 178 20.29 22.91 -20.53
N GLU A 179 20.86 23.18 -21.70
CA GLU A 179 20.65 24.43 -22.44
C GLU A 179 19.18 24.59 -22.87
N ALA A 180 18.54 23.52 -23.36
CA ALA A 180 17.13 23.52 -23.73
C ALA A 180 16.22 23.79 -22.51
N THR A 181 16.49 23.13 -21.38
CA THR A 181 15.73 23.33 -20.13
C THR A 181 15.88 24.76 -19.60
N GLN A 182 17.08 25.34 -19.68
CA GLN A 182 17.31 26.74 -19.29
C GLN A 182 16.50 27.74 -20.13
N GLN A 183 16.33 27.48 -21.43
CA GLN A 183 15.53 28.34 -22.30
C GLN A 183 14.03 28.27 -22.01
N MET A 184 13.51 27.11 -21.58
CA MET A 184 12.09 26.97 -21.22
C MET A 184 11.72 27.68 -19.91
N LEU A 185 12.72 27.96 -19.06
CA LEU A 185 12.54 28.60 -17.75
C LEU A 185 12.73 30.13 -17.78
N GLN A 186 13.06 30.70 -18.94
CA GLN A 186 13.20 32.15 -19.17
C GLN A 186 11.93 32.72 -19.83
#